data_AF-A0A9P1K226-F1
#
_entry.id   AF-A0A9P1K226-F1
#
_cell.length_a   1.000
_cell.length_b   1.000
_cell.length_c   1.000
_cell.angle_alpha   90.00
_cell.angle_beta   90.00
_cell.angle_gamma   90.00
#
_symmetry.space_group_name_H-M   'P 1'
#
loop_
_entity.id
_entity.type
_entity.pdbx_description
1 polymer ?
#
loop_
_entity_poly.entity_id
_entity_poly.type
_entity_poly.pdbx_seq_one_letter_code
_entity_poly.pdbx_strand_id
1 'polypeptide(L)'
;MTDFSSATITTGSLPPGNHTLYSPQYVVTAKHVSGSDTMSFGYAKNTYTTVGTNNNSGLDIKTRRLSKLVTEVAPAEVSDVGAVSGAYQAGGRFTAFYRLGGGCSTSKTKMVIAPMCIPMADFLLGEPSAR
;
A
#
# COMPACT_ATOMS: atom_id res chain seq x y z
N MET A 1 3.41 -6.27 16.54
CA MET A 1 4.12 -5.81 15.33
C MET A 1 3.30 -6.28 14.15
N THR A 2 2.91 -5.38 13.26
CA THR A 2 2.06 -5.69 12.10
C THR A 2 2.85 -6.46 11.04
N ASP A 3 2.19 -7.38 10.33
CA ASP A 3 2.73 -8.06 9.16
C ASP A 3 2.50 -7.21 7.88
N PHE A 4 3.58 -6.88 7.17
CA PHE A 4 3.54 -6.08 5.94
C PHE A 4 3.70 -6.93 4.66
N SER A 5 3.61 -8.25 4.77
CA SER A 5 3.76 -9.18 3.64
C SER A 5 2.75 -8.97 2.51
N SER A 6 1.58 -8.41 2.83
CA SER A 6 0.53 -8.05 1.86
C SER A 6 0.92 -6.91 0.91
N ALA A 7 1.96 -6.14 1.23
CA ALA A 7 2.49 -5.11 0.35
C ALA A 7 3.55 -5.69 -0.59
N THR A 8 3.60 -5.17 -1.82
CA THR A 8 4.49 -5.70 -2.86
C THR A 8 5.97 -5.52 -2.51
N ILE A 9 6.76 -6.59 -2.60
CA ILE A 9 8.22 -6.54 -2.42
C ILE A 9 8.95 -6.01 -3.66
N THR A 10 8.33 -6.12 -4.83
CA THR A 10 8.84 -5.59 -6.11
C THR A 10 7.66 -5.33 -7.04
N THR A 11 7.73 -4.28 -7.85
CA THR A 11 6.66 -3.89 -8.80
C THR A 11 7.21 -3.61 -10.19
N GLY A 12 8.09 -4.48 -10.68
CA GLY A 12 8.76 -4.30 -11.96
C GLY A 12 9.60 -3.02 -11.98
N SER A 13 9.24 -2.07 -12.85
CA SER A 13 9.88 -0.76 -12.98
C SER A 13 9.48 0.23 -11.87
N LEU A 14 8.41 -0.06 -11.12
CA LEU A 14 7.94 0.80 -10.04
C LEU A 14 8.66 0.48 -8.71
N PRO A 15 8.85 1.49 -7.84
CA PRO A 15 9.38 1.28 -6.49
C PRO A 15 8.54 0.28 -5.66
N PRO A 16 9.16 -0.50 -4.76
CA PRO A 16 8.44 -1.47 -3.95
C PRO A 16 7.45 -0.78 -2.99
N GLY A 17 6.45 -1.55 -2.53
CA GLY A 17 5.38 -1.04 -1.66
C GLY A 17 4.30 -0.20 -2.36
N ASN A 18 4.31 -0.07 -3.69
CA ASN A 18 3.30 0.71 -4.41
C ASN A 18 1.91 0.07 -4.43
N HIS A 19 1.81 -1.25 -4.31
CA HIS A 19 0.52 -1.95 -4.30
C HIS A 19 0.38 -2.79 -3.03
N THR A 20 -0.83 -2.85 -2.48
CA THR A 20 -1.16 -3.69 -1.33
C THR A 20 -2.30 -4.63 -1.67
N LEU A 21 -2.14 -5.91 -1.34
CA LEU A 21 -3.16 -6.95 -1.52
C LEU A 21 -4.23 -6.81 -0.44
N TYR A 22 -5.50 -6.68 -0.83
CA TYR A 22 -6.64 -6.60 0.10
C TYR A 22 -7.68 -7.71 -0.13
N SER A 23 -7.53 -8.44 -1.23
CA SER A 23 -8.28 -9.66 -1.54
C SER A 23 -7.35 -10.58 -2.32
N PRO A 24 -7.51 -11.93 -2.28
CA PRO A 24 -6.57 -12.86 -2.90
C PRO A 24 -6.26 -12.61 -4.39
N GLN A 25 -7.11 -11.89 -5.13
CA GLN A 25 -6.90 -11.54 -6.53
C GLN A 25 -6.82 -10.02 -6.81
N TYR A 26 -6.94 -9.17 -5.78
CA TYR A 26 -7.05 -7.72 -5.98
C TYR A 26 -6.10 -6.92 -5.10
N VAL A 27 -5.49 -5.94 -5.74
CA VAL A 27 -4.57 -5.00 -5.09
C VAL A 27 -5.11 -3.58 -5.19
N VAL A 28 -4.72 -2.74 -4.24
CA VAL A 28 -5.04 -1.31 -4.20
C VAL A 28 -3.78 -0.46 -4.34
N THR A 29 -3.89 0.67 -5.03
CA THR A 29 -2.84 1.68 -5.22
C THR A 29 -3.49 3.05 -5.51
N ALA A 30 -2.73 4.14 -5.43
CA ALA A 30 -3.20 5.43 -5.94
C ALA A 30 -3.43 5.37 -7.46
N LYS A 31 -4.38 6.16 -7.95
CA LYS A 31 -4.78 6.15 -9.36
C LYS A 31 -3.66 6.64 -10.28
N HIS A 32 -2.89 7.65 -9.85
CA HIS A 32 -1.78 8.20 -10.62
C HIS A 32 -0.58 7.24 -10.78
N VAL A 33 -0.45 6.19 -9.97
CA VAL A 33 0.66 5.23 -10.06
C VAL A 33 0.48 4.32 -11.28
N SER A 34 1.32 4.47 -12.30
CA SER A 34 1.28 3.69 -13.55
C SER A 34 2.70 3.38 -14.02
N GLY A 35 2.87 2.37 -14.89
CA GLY A 35 4.16 2.06 -15.50
C GLY A 35 4.67 0.63 -15.31
N SER A 36 4.00 -0.19 -14.50
CA SER A 36 4.27 -1.63 -14.42
C SER A 36 2.99 -2.43 -14.27
N ASP A 37 2.90 -3.54 -15.01
CA ASP A 37 1.82 -4.53 -14.90
C ASP A 37 2.22 -5.75 -14.08
N THR A 38 3.49 -5.81 -13.64
CA THR A 38 4.04 -6.90 -12.87
C THR A 38 4.30 -6.48 -11.43
N MET A 39 4.01 -7.39 -10.49
CA MET A 39 4.29 -7.20 -9.08
C MET A 39 4.52 -8.52 -8.37
N SER A 40 5.26 -8.49 -7.26
CA SER A 40 5.64 -9.70 -6.52
C SER A 40 5.30 -9.62 -5.04
N PHE A 41 4.95 -10.76 -4.45
CA PHE A 41 4.60 -10.91 -3.03
C PHE A 41 5.47 -11.96 -2.32
N GLY A 42 5.81 -11.69 -1.06
CA GLY A 42 6.76 -12.49 -0.28
C GLY A 42 8.19 -12.36 -0.80
N TYR A 43 8.50 -13.02 -1.93
CA TYR A 43 9.81 -12.97 -2.59
C TYR A 43 9.71 -12.38 -3.99
N ALA A 44 10.78 -11.72 -4.46
CA ALA A 44 10.81 -11.04 -5.76
C ALA A 44 10.49 -11.96 -6.96
N LYS A 45 10.75 -13.27 -6.82
CA LYS A 45 10.50 -14.30 -7.86
C LYS A 45 9.02 -14.66 -8.04
N ASN A 46 8.17 -14.38 -7.05
CA ASN A 46 6.75 -14.76 -7.06
C ASN A 46 5.95 -13.65 -7.75
N THR A 47 5.97 -13.65 -9.08
CA THR A 47 5.45 -12.55 -9.89
C THR A 47 4.02 -12.79 -10.36
N TYR A 48 3.20 -11.76 -10.24
CA TYR A 48 1.82 -11.68 -10.68
C TYR A 48 1.66 -10.59 -11.74
N THR A 49 0.79 -10.83 -12.71
CA THR A 49 0.47 -9.89 -13.79
C THR A 49 -0.91 -9.29 -13.58
N THR A 50 -1.05 -8.01 -13.88
CA THR A 50 -2.34 -7.34 -13.88
C THR A 50 -3.10 -7.66 -15.16
N VAL A 51 -4.39 -7.97 -15.03
CA VAL A 51 -5.31 -8.25 -16.16
C VAL A 51 -6.43 -7.23 -16.30
N GLY A 52 -6.61 -6.36 -15.30
CA GLY A 52 -7.65 -5.33 -15.34
C GLY A 52 -7.43 -4.26 -14.27
N THR A 53 -7.98 -3.08 -14.52
CA THR A 53 -7.90 -1.93 -13.60
C THR A 53 -9.28 -1.32 -13.43
N ASN A 54 -9.65 -1.03 -12.19
CA ASN A 54 -10.88 -0.33 -11.83
C ASN A 54 -10.52 0.98 -11.13
N ASN A 55 -10.71 2.09 -11.85
CA ASN A 55 -10.37 3.43 -11.37
C ASN A 55 -11.57 4.06 -10.64
N ASN A 56 -11.32 4.68 -9.48
CA ASN A 56 -12.33 5.53 -8.86
C ASN A 56 -12.50 6.83 -9.66
N SER A 57 -13.75 7.23 -9.91
CA SER A 57 -14.08 8.42 -10.71
C SER A 57 -13.75 9.73 -10.01
N GLY A 58 -13.92 9.81 -8.69
CA GLY A 58 -13.76 11.04 -7.91
C GLY A 58 -12.49 11.11 -7.06
N LEU A 59 -11.86 9.98 -6.77
CA LEU A 59 -10.71 9.88 -5.86
C LEU A 59 -9.43 9.40 -6.57
N ASP A 60 -8.27 9.72 -6.01
CA ASP A 60 -6.97 9.22 -6.48
C ASP A 60 -6.67 7.82 -5.93
N ILE A 61 -7.58 6.88 -6.20
CA ILE A 61 -7.46 5.48 -5.79
C ILE A 61 -7.94 4.58 -6.92
N LYS A 62 -7.29 3.43 -7.09
CA LYS A 62 -7.72 2.39 -8.01
C LYS A 62 -7.43 1.01 -7.46
N THR A 63 -8.17 0.03 -7.97
CA THR A 63 -7.92 -1.38 -7.71
C THR A 63 -7.48 -2.06 -9.00
N ARG A 64 -6.63 -3.08 -8.88
CA ARG A 64 -6.13 -3.85 -10.02
C ARG A 64 -6.39 -5.33 -9.78
N ARG A 65 -6.83 -6.04 -10.81
CA ARG A 65 -7.09 -7.47 -10.79
C ARG A 65 -5.85 -8.23 -11.27
N LEU A 66 -5.43 -9.22 -10.50
CA LEU A 66 -4.32 -10.11 -10.84
C LEU A 66 -4.79 -11.30 -11.69
N SER A 67 -3.88 -11.84 -12.51
CA SER A 67 -4.14 -13.01 -13.35
C SER A 67 -4.42 -14.29 -12.55
N LYS A 68 -3.84 -14.40 -11.36
CA LYS A 68 -3.97 -15.57 -10.46
C LYS A 68 -4.19 -15.11 -9.02
N LEU A 69 -4.67 -16.04 -8.19
CA LEU A 69 -4.75 -15.85 -6.74
C LEU A 69 -3.35 -15.84 -6.15
N VAL A 70 -3.07 -14.87 -5.27
CA VAL A 70 -1.83 -14.83 -4.49
C VAL A 70 -1.90 -15.87 -3.39
N THR A 71 -0.82 -16.62 -3.19
CA THR A 71 -0.79 -17.76 -2.24
C THR A 71 0.28 -17.63 -1.17
N GLU A 72 1.29 -16.79 -1.37
CA GLU A 72 2.45 -16.69 -0.49
C GLU A 72 2.22 -15.77 0.71
N VAL A 73 1.21 -14.89 0.61
CA VAL A 73 0.90 -13.89 1.64
C VAL A 73 -0.61 -13.80 1.83
N ALA A 74 -1.03 -13.47 3.05
CA ALA A 74 -2.42 -13.15 3.33
C ALA A 74 -2.75 -11.72 2.86
N PRO A 75 -3.97 -11.46 2.37
CA PRO A 75 -4.42 -10.09 2.12
C PRO A 75 -4.50 -9.26 3.41
N ALA A 76 -4.28 -7.95 3.30
CA ALA A 76 -4.53 -7.02 4.39
C ALA A 76 -6.04 -6.84 4.64
N GLU A 77 -6.41 -6.82 5.91
CA GLU A 77 -7.75 -6.45 6.35
C GLU A 77 -8.01 -4.95 6.08
N VAL A 78 -9.17 -4.65 5.52
CA VAL A 78 -9.60 -3.27 5.23
C VAL A 78 -10.46 -2.76 6.38
N SER A 79 -10.25 -1.51 6.80
CA SER A 79 -11.03 -0.90 7.88
C SER A 79 -12.54 -0.86 7.56
N ASP A 80 -13.34 -1.44 8.45
CA ASP A 80 -14.82 -1.40 8.38
C ASP A 80 -15.40 0.00 8.59
N VAL A 81 -14.60 0.95 9.11
CA VAL A 81 -15.08 2.30 9.43
C VAL A 81 -15.27 3.14 8.18
N GLY A 82 -14.51 2.87 7.11
CA GLY A 82 -14.56 3.65 5.88
C GLY A 82 -14.15 5.12 6.08
N ALA A 83 -14.70 6.01 5.25
CA ALA A 83 -14.38 7.44 5.21
C ALA A 83 -15.27 8.26 6.14
N VAL A 84 -15.18 8.03 7.45
CA VAL A 84 -15.94 8.78 8.47
C VAL A 84 -15.09 9.90 9.06
N SER A 85 -15.64 11.11 9.05
CA SER A 85 -14.97 12.30 9.62
C SER A 85 -14.64 12.09 11.09
N GLY A 86 -13.38 12.35 11.47
CA GLY A 86 -12.92 12.25 12.86
C GLY A 86 -12.61 10.82 13.36
N ALA A 87 -12.94 9.77 12.59
CA ALA A 87 -12.79 8.39 13.05
C ALA A 87 -11.34 7.95 13.34
N TYR A 88 -10.36 8.60 12.70
CA TYR A 88 -8.93 8.29 12.82
C TYR A 88 -8.17 9.36 13.63
N GLN A 89 -8.85 10.17 14.44
CA GLN A 89 -8.22 11.19 15.29
C GLN A 89 -7.54 10.58 16.53
N ALA A 90 -6.59 11.34 17.10
CA ALA A 90 -5.89 10.96 18.32
C ALA A 90 -6.85 10.76 19.50
N GLY A 91 -6.58 9.74 20.33
CA GLY A 91 -7.46 9.37 21.45
C GLY A 91 -8.72 8.60 21.03
N GLY A 92 -8.85 8.24 19.74
CA GLY A 92 -9.95 7.42 19.22
C GLY A 92 -9.68 5.90 19.29
N ARG A 93 -10.38 5.14 18.43
CA ARG A 93 -10.31 3.67 18.36
C ARG A 93 -8.93 3.14 17.95
N PHE A 94 -8.22 3.87 17.08
CA PHE A 94 -6.92 3.49 16.53
C PHE A 94 -5.80 4.11 17.36
N THR A 95 -4.96 3.28 17.97
CA THR A 95 -3.93 3.73 18.93
C THR A 95 -2.55 3.91 18.31
N ALA A 96 -2.33 3.34 17.13
CA ALA A 96 -1.08 3.43 16.38
C ALA A 96 -1.34 3.36 14.87
N PHE A 97 -0.47 3.99 14.09
CA PHE A 97 -0.50 3.99 12.64
C PHE A 97 0.87 3.63 12.10
N TYR A 98 0.92 2.65 11.19
CA TYR A 98 2.14 2.22 10.53
C TYR A 98 2.06 2.45 9.03
N ARG A 99 3.23 2.67 8.41
CA ARG A 99 3.39 2.86 6.96
C ARG A 99 4.61 2.11 6.46
N LEU A 100 4.57 1.69 5.21
CA LEU A 100 5.74 1.23 4.47
C LEU A 100 5.75 1.87 3.08
N GLY A 101 6.93 1.95 2.45
CA GLY A 101 7.06 2.44 1.08
C GLY A 101 8.51 2.45 0.61
N GLY A 102 8.73 2.17 -0.67
CA GLY A 102 10.05 2.12 -1.30
C GLY A 102 10.42 3.37 -2.10
N GLY A 103 9.78 4.52 -1.82
CA GLY A 103 10.08 5.78 -2.49
C GLY A 103 11.48 6.33 -2.17
N CYS A 104 11.79 7.54 -2.66
CA CYS A 104 13.08 8.18 -2.39
C CYS A 104 13.39 8.18 -0.88
N SER A 105 14.45 7.49 -0.50
CA SER A 105 14.87 7.43 0.90
C SER A 105 15.77 8.61 1.20
N THR A 106 15.37 9.42 2.18
CA THR A 106 16.19 10.52 2.69
C THR A 106 16.36 10.35 4.20
N SER A 107 17.58 10.56 4.69
CA SER A 107 17.86 10.60 6.12
C SER A 107 18.01 12.05 6.54
N LYS A 108 17.04 12.56 7.31
CA LYS A 108 17.10 13.92 7.84
C LYS A 108 17.87 13.93 9.16
N THR A 109 19.15 14.25 9.09
CA THR A 109 19.93 14.63 10.27
C THR A 109 19.49 16.04 10.70
N LYS A 110 19.47 16.32 12.01
CA LYS A 110 19.13 17.64 12.54
C LYS A 110 20.14 18.66 11.98
N MET A 111 19.70 19.40 10.97
CA MET A 111 20.46 20.28 10.05
C MET A 111 21.21 19.57 8.91
N VAL A 112 20.63 19.65 7.69
CA VAL A 112 21.12 20.33 6.48
C VAL A 112 20.17 19.94 5.33
N ILE A 113 19.99 20.84 4.38
CA ILE A 113 19.08 20.82 3.23
C ILE A 113 18.92 19.42 2.60
N ALA A 114 17.70 18.90 2.58
CA ALA A 114 17.38 17.65 1.89
C ALA A 114 17.13 17.94 0.38
N PRO A 115 17.65 17.12 -0.54
CA PRO A 115 17.30 17.23 -1.95
C PRO A 115 15.80 16.94 -2.13
N MET A 116 15.18 17.70 -3.02
CA MET A 116 13.75 17.66 -3.33
C MET A 116 13.40 16.31 -3.99
N CYS A 117 12.63 15.46 -3.30
CA CYS A 117 11.97 14.29 -3.89
C CYS A 117 10.45 14.38 -3.67
N ILE A 118 9.69 13.96 -4.68
CA ILE A 118 8.23 13.99 -4.70
C ILE A 118 7.70 12.75 -3.93
N PRO A 119 6.77 12.90 -2.95
CA PRO A 119 6.20 11.76 -2.24
C PRO A 119 5.23 10.95 -3.13
N MET A 120 5.24 9.62 -3.00
CA MET A 120 4.35 8.68 -3.71
C MET A 120 3.30 8.07 -2.78
N ALA A 121 2.33 7.37 -3.37
CA ALA A 121 1.15 6.77 -2.75
C ALA A 121 1.46 5.97 -1.47
N ASP A 122 0.80 6.35 -0.38
CA ASP A 122 0.95 5.73 0.94
C ASP A 122 -0.27 4.86 1.27
N PHE A 123 -0.02 3.66 1.80
CA PHE A 123 -1.05 2.81 2.41
C PHE A 123 -0.85 2.78 3.93
N LEU A 124 -1.89 3.18 4.68
CA LEU A 124 -1.88 3.26 6.14
C LEU A 124 -2.60 2.05 6.74
N LEU A 125 -1.91 1.31 7.60
CA LEU A 125 -2.51 0.27 8.44
C LEU A 125 -2.74 0.85 9.85
N GLY A 126 -3.99 0.77 10.33
CA GLY A 126 -4.38 1.17 11.68
C GLY A 126 -4.77 -0.06 12.50
N GLU A 127 -4.12 -0.26 13.65
CA GLU A 127 -4.46 -1.35 14.57
C GLU A 127 -5.58 -0.87 15.53
N PRO A 128 -6.69 -1.62 15.67
CA PRO A 128 -7.72 -1.32 16.66
C PRO A 128 -7.24 -1.66 18.09
N SER A 129 -7.64 -0.85 19.07
CA SER A 129 -7.36 -1.12 20.48
C SER A 129 -7.99 -2.44 20.93
N ALA A 130 -7.18 -3.36 21.47
CA ALA A 130 -7.65 -4.53 22.18
C ALA A 130 -8.26 -4.09 23.53
N ARG A 131 -9.58 -4.23 23.66
CA ARG A 131 -10.28 -4.26 24.94
C ARG A 131 -11.08 -5.54 25.04
#